data_AF-A0A933SAD9-F1
#
_entry.id   AF-A0A933SAD9-F1
#
_cell.length_a   1.000
_cell.length_b   1.000
_cell.length_c   1.000
_cell.angle_alpha   90.00
_cell.angle_beta   90.00
_cell.angle_gamma   90.00
#
_symmetry.space_group_name_H-M   'P 1'
#
loop_
_entity.id
_entity.type
_entity.pdbx_description
1 polymer ?
#
loop_
_entity_poly.entity_id
_entity_poly.type
_entity_poly.pdbx_seq_one_letter_code
_entity_poly.pdbx_strand_id
1 'polypeptide(L)'
;MTPSSDAPLVHLLNNGEQVATTESANWIVRVYKVYDLGECGPDRPESCPLRQLMVAVRTIDLAPDQAVFILPKAHDWRFLEWTHVPRQEGPDDAVRFTLERDDPSPTPQNGWWITSRHEVAVNPWKASIRPVSAAATGP
;
A
#
# COMPACT_ATOMS: atom_id res chain seq x y z
N MET A 1 -6.89 31.94 -15.19
CA MET A 1 -7.21 30.66 -14.54
C MET A 1 -6.52 30.67 -13.19
N THR A 2 -7.27 30.56 -12.10
CA THR A 2 -6.68 30.47 -10.76
C THR A 2 -6.42 28.99 -10.48
N PRO A 3 -5.20 28.58 -10.09
CA PRO A 3 -4.97 27.20 -9.70
C PRO A 3 -5.90 26.80 -8.56
N SER A 4 -6.45 25.58 -8.62
CA SER A 4 -7.25 25.00 -7.54
C SER A 4 -6.43 24.93 -6.25
N SER A 5 -7.05 25.23 -5.11
CA SER A 5 -6.41 25.16 -3.78
C SER A 5 -6.24 23.73 -3.25
N ASP A 6 -6.61 22.71 -4.03
CA ASP A 6 -6.56 21.31 -3.60
C ASP A 6 -5.17 20.70 -3.74
N ALA A 7 -4.22 21.23 -2.96
CA ALA A 7 -2.83 20.78 -2.96
C ALA A 7 -2.68 19.25 -2.72
N PRO A 8 -3.46 18.61 -1.83
CA PRO A 8 -3.41 17.15 -1.66
C PRO A 8 -3.81 16.39 -2.93
N LEU A 9 -4.90 16.78 -3.60
CA LEU A 9 -5.31 16.14 -4.85
C LEU A 9 -4.28 16.37 -5.96
N VAL A 10 -3.76 17.59 -6.08
CA VAL A 10 -2.70 17.90 -7.05
C VAL A 10 -1.47 17.03 -6.80
N HIS A 11 -1.08 16.85 -5.53
CA HIS A 11 0.05 15.99 -5.18
C HIS A 11 -0.22 14.53 -5.56
N LEU A 12 -1.39 13.97 -5.21
CA LEU A 12 -1.79 12.61 -5.58
C LEU A 12 -1.82 12.41 -7.10
N LEU A 13 -2.38 13.35 -7.86
CA LEU A 13 -2.50 13.22 -9.32
C LEU A 13 -1.16 13.29 -10.04
N ASN A 14 -0.18 14.04 -9.50
CA ASN A 14 1.13 14.17 -10.13
C ASN A 14 2.15 13.12 -9.65
N ASN A 15 2.00 12.61 -8.42
CA ASN A 15 2.99 11.73 -7.78
C ASN A 15 2.40 10.37 -7.39
N GLY A 16 1.17 10.08 -7.78
CA GLY A 16 0.49 8.81 -7.54
C GLY A 16 0.67 7.84 -8.70
N GLU A 17 0.95 6.60 -8.38
CA GLU A 17 1.04 5.47 -9.30
C GLU A 17 0.07 4.38 -8.85
N GLN A 18 -0.82 3.93 -9.74
CA GLN A 18 -1.63 2.74 -9.47
C GLN A 18 -0.77 1.48 -9.65
N VAL A 19 -0.38 0.84 -8.55
CA VAL A 19 0.51 -0.33 -8.58
C VAL A 19 -0.24 -1.65 -8.70
N ALA A 20 -1.52 -1.68 -8.31
CA ALA A 20 -2.36 -2.86 -8.47
C ALA A 20 -3.85 -2.50 -8.53
N THR A 21 -4.63 -3.34 -9.19
CA THR A 21 -6.09 -3.30 -9.18
C THR A 21 -6.63 -4.72 -9.20
N THR A 22 -7.73 -4.96 -8.50
CA THR A 22 -8.49 -6.20 -8.59
C THR A 22 -9.97 -5.91 -8.40
N GLU A 23 -10.79 -6.84 -8.87
CA GLU A 23 -12.23 -6.79 -8.79
C GLU A 23 -12.73 -8.14 -8.28
N SER A 24 -13.58 -8.09 -7.25
CA SER A 24 -14.36 -9.23 -6.78
C SER A 24 -15.78 -9.12 -7.31
N ALA A 25 -16.65 -10.07 -6.95
CA ALA A 25 -18.07 -9.96 -7.27
C ALA A 25 -18.73 -8.70 -6.68
N ASN A 26 -18.18 -8.16 -5.58
CA ASN A 26 -18.83 -7.12 -4.79
C ASN A 26 -18.01 -5.84 -4.69
N TRP A 27 -16.68 -5.89 -4.91
CA TRP A 27 -15.78 -4.78 -4.62
C TRP A 27 -14.74 -4.56 -5.69
N ILE A 28 -14.34 -3.31 -5.87
CA ILE A 28 -13.15 -2.92 -6.63
C ILE A 28 -12.13 -2.40 -5.64
N VAL A 29 -10.92 -2.98 -5.67
CA VAL A 29 -9.79 -2.58 -4.83
C VAL A 29 -8.66 -2.10 -5.72
N ARG A 30 -8.16 -0.89 -5.43
CA ARG A 30 -7.03 -0.27 -6.12
C ARG A 30 -5.97 0.09 -5.10
N VAL A 31 -4.72 -0.20 -5.45
CA VAL A 31 -3.56 0.14 -4.65
C VAL A 31 -2.79 1.23 -5.36
N TYR A 32 -2.59 2.35 -4.68
CA TYR A 32 -1.81 3.47 -5.16
C TYR A 32 -0.57 3.64 -4.29
N LYS A 33 0.56 3.90 -4.93
CA LYS A 33 1.77 4.38 -4.29
C LYS A 33 1.91 5.87 -4.58
N VAL A 34 2.13 6.67 -3.56
CA VAL A 34 2.38 8.11 -3.68
C VAL A 34 3.81 8.40 -3.23
N TYR A 35 4.57 9.04 -4.11
CA TYR A 35 5.98 9.36 -3.89
C TYR A 35 6.12 10.74 -3.24
N ASP A 36 6.81 10.83 -2.10
CA ASP A 36 7.27 12.13 -1.60
C ASP A 36 8.40 12.66 -2.51
N LEU A 37 8.53 13.98 -2.56
CA LEU A 37 9.61 14.65 -3.28
C LEU A 37 10.90 14.69 -2.43
N GLY A 38 12.06 14.58 -3.08
CA GLY A 38 13.36 14.78 -2.46
C GLY A 38 14.43 13.80 -2.97
N GLU A 39 15.59 13.86 -2.35
CA GLU A 39 16.72 12.97 -2.61
C GLU A 39 17.24 12.40 -1.29
N CYS A 40 17.90 11.25 -1.35
CA CYS A 40 18.66 10.74 -0.22
C CYS A 40 19.86 11.66 0.04
N GLY A 41 20.08 12.02 1.30
CA GLY A 41 21.32 12.62 1.75
C GLY A 41 22.49 11.63 1.71
N PRO A 42 23.74 12.14 1.68
CA PRO A 42 24.93 11.29 1.68
C PRO A 42 24.98 10.46 2.97
N ASP A 43 25.12 9.14 2.81
CA ASP A 43 25.30 8.15 3.88
C ASP A 43 24.21 8.14 4.97
N ARG A 44 22.99 8.61 4.64
CA ARG A 44 21.86 8.70 5.58
C ARG A 44 20.60 8.05 4.99
N PRO A 45 20.41 6.72 5.13
CA PRO A 45 19.24 6.04 4.57
C PRO A 45 17.91 6.63 5.09
N GLU A 46 17.88 7.11 6.34
CA GLU A 46 16.72 7.76 6.95
C GLU A 46 16.30 9.07 6.27
N SER A 47 17.20 9.69 5.50
CA SER A 47 16.92 10.92 4.76
C SER A 47 16.28 10.67 3.40
N CYS A 48 16.24 9.41 2.93
CA CYS A 48 15.58 9.08 1.68
C CYS A 48 14.08 9.40 1.75
N PRO A 49 13.48 9.93 0.68
CA PRO A 49 12.05 10.20 0.62
C PRO A 49 11.22 8.98 0.97
N LEU A 50 10.15 9.21 1.73
CA LEU A 50 9.22 8.16 2.07
C LEU A 50 8.15 8.02 0.98
N ARG A 51 7.55 6.85 0.93
CA ARG A 51 6.47 6.50 0.04
C ARG A 51 5.26 6.14 0.88
N GLN A 52 4.10 6.63 0.45
CA GLN A 52 2.83 6.31 1.07
C GLN A 52 2.08 5.32 0.18
N LEU A 53 1.50 4.28 0.78
CA LEU A 53 0.63 3.36 0.07
C LEU A 53 -0.81 3.61 0.49
N MET A 54 -1.69 3.81 -0.48
CA MET A 54 -3.12 4.06 -0.31
C MET A 54 -3.89 2.92 -0.95
N VAL A 55 -4.89 2.40 -0.23
CA VAL A 55 -5.75 1.32 -0.69
C VAL A 55 -7.16 1.89 -0.80
N ALA A 56 -7.60 2.14 -2.03
CA ALA A 56 -8.96 2.57 -2.31
C ALA A 56 -9.84 1.33 -2.54
N VAL A 57 -10.98 1.28 -1.87
CA VAL A 57 -11.97 0.22 -2.02
C VAL A 57 -13.34 0.82 -2.23
N ARG A 58 -14.14 0.20 -3.11
CA ARG A 58 -15.54 0.56 -3.28
C ARG A 58 -16.41 -0.67 -3.51
N THR A 59 -17.69 -0.60 -3.14
CA THR A 59 -18.69 -1.61 -3.54
C THR A 59 -19.10 -1.45 -5.00
N ILE A 60 -19.68 -2.51 -5.57
CA ILE A 60 -20.24 -2.57 -6.93
C ILE A 60 -21.77 -2.62 -6.81
N ASP A 61 -22.38 -1.48 -6.52
CA ASP A 61 -23.83 -1.33 -6.42
C ASP A 61 -24.29 0.07 -6.91
N LEU A 62 -25.58 0.38 -6.77
CA LEU A 62 -26.16 1.66 -7.23
C LEU A 62 -25.79 2.86 -6.36
N ALA A 63 -25.32 2.65 -5.13
CA ALA A 63 -24.98 3.67 -4.14
C ALA A 63 -23.69 3.27 -3.42
N PRO A 64 -22.54 3.27 -4.13
CA PRO A 64 -21.36 2.55 -3.69
C PRO A 64 -20.76 3.16 -2.42
N ASP A 65 -20.56 2.32 -1.41
CA ASP A 65 -19.71 2.64 -0.27
C ASP A 65 -18.26 2.74 -0.76
N GLN A 66 -17.54 3.76 -0.32
CA GLN A 66 -16.15 4.01 -0.73
C GLN A 66 -15.30 4.35 0.49
N ALA A 67 -14.12 3.74 0.57
CA ALA A 67 -13.14 4.04 1.59
C ALA A 67 -11.73 4.08 1.01
N VAL A 68 -10.88 4.90 1.63
CA VAL A 68 -9.45 4.94 1.35
C VAL A 68 -8.71 4.67 2.64
N PHE A 69 -7.89 3.62 2.66
CA PHE A 69 -7.03 3.29 3.78
C PHE A 69 -5.60 3.69 3.46
N ILE A 70 -4.97 4.41 4.38
CA ILE A 70 -3.60 4.90 4.21
C ILE A 70 -2.70 4.07 5.11
N LEU A 71 -1.70 3.42 4.52
CA LEU A 71 -0.68 2.70 5.27
C LEU A 71 0.38 3.66 5.83
N PRO A 72 1.11 3.26 6.89
CA PRO A 72 2.28 4.01 7.36
C PRO A 72 3.27 4.26 6.22
N LYS A 73 3.89 5.44 6.22
CA LYS A 73 4.98 5.76 5.31
C LYS A 73 6.16 4.81 5.53
N ALA A 74 6.84 4.43 4.45
CA ALA A 74 8.06 3.61 4.45
C ALA A 74 8.99 4.07 3.34
N HIS A 75 10.27 3.65 3.33
CA HIS A 75 11.17 4.04 2.23
C HIS A 75 10.79 3.38 0.91
N ASP A 76 10.24 2.16 0.97
CA ASP A 76 9.49 1.60 -0.14
C ASP A 76 8.35 0.70 0.33
N TRP A 77 7.36 0.58 -0.55
CA TRP A 77 6.28 -0.39 -0.49
C TRP A 77 6.16 -1.09 -1.83
N ARG A 78 6.28 -2.41 -1.91
CA ARG A 78 6.16 -3.15 -3.18
C ARG A 78 4.96 -4.08 -3.12
N PHE A 79 4.01 -3.88 -4.03
CA PHE A 79 2.93 -4.85 -4.21
C PHE A 79 3.51 -6.13 -4.78
N LEU A 80 3.23 -7.27 -4.14
CA LEU A 80 3.69 -8.56 -4.62
C LEU A 80 2.59 -9.30 -5.37
N GLU A 81 1.51 -9.63 -4.66
CA GLU A 81 0.46 -10.48 -5.21
C GLU A 81 -0.85 -10.35 -4.44
N TRP A 82 -1.94 -10.70 -5.12
CA TRP A 82 -3.24 -10.94 -4.48
C TRP A 82 -3.25 -12.35 -3.90
N THR A 83 -3.41 -12.48 -2.58
CA THR A 83 -3.46 -13.79 -1.90
C THR A 83 -4.88 -14.33 -1.78
N HIS A 84 -5.88 -13.45 -1.73
CA HIS A 84 -7.28 -13.84 -1.71
C HIS A 84 -8.17 -12.76 -2.32
N VAL A 85 -9.02 -13.14 -3.28
CA VAL A 85 -10.07 -12.28 -3.82
C VAL A 85 -11.39 -13.05 -3.67
N PRO A 86 -12.31 -12.63 -2.78
CA PRO A 86 -13.52 -13.38 -2.51
C PRO A 86 -14.40 -13.44 -3.75
N ARG A 87 -15.02 -14.61 -3.98
CA ARG A 87 -15.93 -14.82 -5.13
C ARG A 87 -17.40 -14.65 -4.79
N GLN A 88 -17.73 -14.66 -3.50
CA GLN A 88 -19.08 -14.55 -2.97
C GLN A 88 -19.08 -13.51 -1.85
N GLU A 89 -20.28 -13.06 -1.46
CA GLU A 89 -20.44 -12.06 -0.41
C GLU A 89 -20.47 -12.71 0.97
N GLY A 90 -19.62 -12.21 1.86
CA GLY A 90 -19.62 -12.49 3.27
C GLY A 90 -19.27 -11.22 4.05
N PRO A 91 -19.94 -10.93 5.18
CA PRO A 91 -19.70 -9.72 5.99
C PRO A 91 -18.27 -9.65 6.56
N ASP A 92 -17.59 -10.79 6.64
CA ASP A 92 -16.20 -10.91 7.09
C ASP A 92 -15.20 -11.18 5.97
N ASP A 93 -15.66 -11.22 4.72
CA ASP A 93 -14.76 -11.37 3.59
C ASP A 93 -13.95 -10.08 3.40
N ALA A 94 -12.74 -10.26 2.88
CA ALA A 94 -11.81 -9.19 2.59
C ALA A 94 -10.92 -9.60 1.43
N VAL A 95 -10.61 -8.64 0.54
CA VAL A 95 -9.52 -8.82 -0.41
C VAL A 95 -8.21 -8.82 0.37
N ARG A 96 -7.38 -9.84 0.14
CA ARG A 96 -6.06 -9.98 0.76
C ARG A 96 -4.96 -9.92 -0.27
N PHE A 97 -3.87 -9.28 0.11
CA PHE A 97 -2.67 -9.17 -0.72
C PHE A 97 -1.41 -9.04 0.12
N THR A 98 -0.28 -9.38 -0.48
CA THR A 98 1.03 -9.28 0.14
C THR A 98 1.77 -8.06 -0.37
N LEU A 99 2.39 -7.34 0.55
CA LEU A 99 3.31 -6.23 0.30
C LEU A 99 4.70 -6.55 0.85
N GLU A 100 5.73 -6.02 0.21
CA GLU A 100 7.06 -5.81 0.80
C GLU A 100 7.20 -4.36 1.26
N ARG A 101 7.86 -4.16 2.39
CA ARG A 101 8.19 -2.87 2.97
C ARG A 101 9.69 -2.81 3.21
N ASP A 102 10.33 -1.74 2.76
CA ASP A 102 11.74 -1.49 3.03
C ASP A 102 11.89 -0.45 4.15
N ASP A 103 12.63 -0.83 5.20
CA ASP A 103 12.96 0.00 6.36
C ASP A 103 14.49 0.12 6.52
N PRO A 104 15.02 1.15 7.20
CA PRO A 104 16.45 1.27 7.42
C PRO A 104 16.98 0.09 8.22
N SER A 105 18.06 -0.50 7.74
CA SER A 105 18.76 -1.58 8.44
C SER A 105 19.37 -1.05 9.74
N PRO A 106 19.22 -1.77 10.88
CA PRO A 106 19.95 -1.44 12.11
C PRO A 106 21.46 -1.70 11.97
N THR A 107 21.88 -2.41 10.92
CA THR A 107 23.27 -2.77 10.62
C THR A 107 23.63 -2.32 9.19
N PRO A 108 23.90 -1.02 8.97
CA PRO A 108 24.10 -0.44 7.64
C PRO A 108 25.27 -1.06 6.86
N GLN A 109 26.24 -1.68 7.56
CA GLN A 109 27.40 -2.33 6.94
C GLN A 109 27.00 -3.52 6.05
N ASN A 110 25.83 -4.12 6.30
CA ASN A 110 25.33 -5.27 5.55
C ASN A 110 24.29 -4.88 4.47
N GLY A 111 24.10 -3.57 4.24
CA GLY A 111 23.08 -3.02 3.38
C GLY A 111 22.21 -2.00 4.11
N TRP A 112 21.72 -1.01 3.37
CA TRP A 112 20.93 0.10 3.93
C TRP A 112 19.50 -0.30 4.30
N TRP A 113 18.97 -1.35 3.69
CA TRP A 113 17.56 -1.70 3.77
C TRP A 113 17.35 -3.11 4.33
N ILE A 114 16.35 -3.24 5.20
CA ILE A 114 15.73 -4.52 5.53
C ILE A 114 14.36 -4.58 4.87
N THR A 115 14.08 -5.67 4.18
CA THR A 115 12.78 -5.91 3.56
C THR A 115 11.94 -6.80 4.47
N SER A 116 10.71 -6.37 4.75
CA SER A 116 9.74 -7.13 5.54
C SER A 116 8.45 -7.33 4.77
N ARG A 117 7.85 -8.52 4.89
CA ARG A 117 6.61 -8.87 4.20
C ARG A 117 5.40 -8.66 5.10
N HIS A 118 4.32 -8.17 4.50
CA HIS A 118 3.09 -7.84 5.18
C HIS A 118 1.90 -8.36 4.39
N GLU A 119 0.93 -8.94 5.07
CA GLU A 119 -0.39 -9.22 4.50
C GLU A 119 -1.32 -8.06 4.86
N VAL A 120 -2.02 -7.55 3.86
CA VAL A 120 -3.11 -6.59 4.03
C VAL A 120 -4.42 -7.30 3.73
N ALA A 121 -5.43 -7.06 4.56
CA ALA A 121 -6.82 -7.47 4.31
C ALA A 121 -7.69 -6.22 4.31
N VAL A 122 -8.51 -6.03 3.26
CA VAL A 122 -9.34 -4.85 3.07
C VAL A 122 -10.74 -5.20 2.57
N ASN A 123 -11.72 -4.47 3.09
CA ASN A 123 -13.08 -4.36 2.55
C ASN A 123 -13.58 -2.91 2.74
N PRO A 124 -14.77 -2.53 2.23
CA PRO A 124 -15.25 -1.14 2.30
C PRO A 124 -15.32 -0.52 3.70
N TRP A 125 -15.36 -1.32 4.76
CA TRP A 125 -15.58 -0.84 6.13
C TRP A 125 -14.37 -1.00 7.04
N LYS A 126 -13.47 -1.96 6.75
CA LYS A 126 -12.30 -2.26 7.58
C LYS A 126 -11.07 -2.62 6.74
N ALA A 127 -9.91 -2.25 7.25
CA ALA A 127 -8.62 -2.72 6.76
C ALA A 127 -7.73 -3.16 7.93
N SER A 128 -6.85 -4.13 7.67
CA SER A 128 -5.83 -4.57 8.61
C SER A 128 -4.53 -4.89 7.88
N ILE A 129 -3.41 -4.72 8.57
CA ILE A 129 -2.09 -5.10 8.10
C ILE A 129 -1.39 -5.92 9.18
N ARG A 130 -0.72 -7.00 8.78
CA ARG A 130 0.06 -7.85 9.69
C ARG A 130 1.37 -8.32 9.04
N PRO A 131 2.46 -8.46 9.79
CA PRO A 131 3.69 -9.05 9.26
C PRO A 131 3.46 -10.51 8.88
N VAL A 132 4.08 -10.95 7.79
CA VAL A 132 4.14 -12.36 7.39
C VAL A 132 5.45 -12.92 7.93
N SER A 133 5.36 -13.87 8.86
CA SER A 133 6.54 -14.61 9.30
C SER A 133 7.21 -15.24 8.07
N ALA A 134 8.52 -15.03 7.91
CA ALA A 134 9.27 -15.77 6.91
C ALA A 134 8.97 -17.25 7.10
N ALA A 135 8.44 -17.92 6.07
CA ALA A 135 8.34 -19.37 6.09
C ALA A 135 9.74 -19.88 6.41
N ALA A 136 9.87 -20.69 7.46
CA ALA A 136 11.14 -21.32 7.78
C ALA A 136 11.55 -22.11 6.53
N THR A 137 12.50 -21.60 5.77
CA THR A 137 13.11 -22.31 4.66
C THR A 137 13.81 -23.50 5.30
N GLY A 138 13.16 -24.66 5.27
CA GLY A 138 13.75 -25.90 5.72
C GLY A 138 15.02 -26.19 4.93
N PRO A 139 16.08 -26.71 5.58
CA PRO A 139 17.35 -27.03 4.93
C PRO A 139 17.23 -28.05 3.80
#